data_AF-A0AAW7CS71-F1
#
_entry.id   AF-A0AAW7CS71-F1
#
_cell.length_a   1.000
_cell.length_b   1.000
_cell.length_c   1.000
_cell.angle_alpha   90.00
_cell.angle_beta   90.00
_cell.angle_gamma   90.00
#
_symmetry.space_group_name_H-M   'P 1'
#
loop_
_entity.id
_entity.type
_entity.pdbx_description
1 polymer ?
#
loop_
_entity_poly.entity_id
_entity_poly.type
_entity_poly.pdbx_seq_one_letter_code
_entity_poly.pdbx_strand_id
1 'polypeptide(L)'
;MALLSLYTTHATVPEGKWIIRDTEHQTQDVATLSRDTENAHSVLNKIFDKEKEQNQVKEQQLLGEIGVQATDIAQTEATIRATEKAKSDFDIRNYKQDDIDKAKAELIAEGKSAGDRDITALLFNKEVEKNLAESGFGTGGKYTRAMQAATAAVQRVMGGDLKAALANGAAPFIANEIKKQIPDEEIDVKLKRTIAHGIANAALALAKGENVVAQATGAMTGEAIGILAESVYHKKAHELTEQEKENVSVWATLASGLAGGLTGGDTQSVANAAQVGKQLLRITI
;
A
#
# COMPACT_ATOMS: atom_id res chain seq x y z
N MET A 1 -24.76 11.66 39.09
CA MET A 1 -24.04 12.87 39.53
C MET A 1 -23.49 13.53 38.27
N ALA A 2 -24.15 14.57 37.76
CA ALA A 2 -23.81 15.19 36.48
C ALA A 2 -22.63 16.16 36.66
N LEU A 3 -21.51 15.90 35.99
CA LEU A 3 -20.38 16.82 35.90
C LEU A 3 -20.70 17.89 34.86
N LEU A 4 -21.15 19.06 35.31
CA LEU A 4 -21.17 20.28 34.51
C LEU A 4 -19.73 20.80 34.39
N SER A 5 -19.11 20.62 33.23
CA SER A 5 -17.85 21.30 32.90
C SER A 5 -18.13 22.77 32.61
N LEU A 6 -17.68 23.67 33.49
CA LEU A 6 -17.71 25.11 33.27
C LEU A 6 -16.62 25.48 32.26
N TYR A 7 -16.99 25.69 30.99
CA TYR A 7 -16.07 26.24 29.99
C TYR A 7 -15.86 27.73 30.27
N THR A 8 -14.65 28.09 30.71
CA THR A 8 -14.23 29.49 30.82
C THR A 8 -13.49 29.87 29.54
N THR A 9 -14.12 30.71 28.71
CA THR A 9 -13.48 31.25 27.49
C THR A 9 -12.52 32.37 27.88
N HIS A 10 -11.24 32.22 27.54
CA HIS A 10 -10.23 33.26 27.70
C HIS A 10 -10.03 33.93 26.33
N ALA A 11 -10.02 35.26 26.31
CA ALA A 11 -9.72 36.04 25.11
C ALA A 11 -8.55 36.98 25.42
N THR A 12 -7.63 37.10 24.46
CA THR A 12 -6.53 38.06 24.53
C THR A 12 -6.74 39.11 23.46
N VAL A 13 -6.19 40.30 23.69
CA VAL A 13 -6.35 41.40 22.74
C VAL A 13 -4.97 41.88 22.29
N PRO A 14 -4.73 41.97 20.95
CA PRO A 14 -3.43 42.37 20.42
C PRO A 14 -3.04 43.78 20.83
N GLU A 15 -1.73 44.07 20.77
CA GLU A 15 -1.21 45.39 21.15
C GLU A 15 -1.79 46.51 20.29
N GLY A 16 -2.35 47.52 20.95
CA GLY A 16 -3.00 48.66 20.30
C GLY A 16 -3.35 49.78 21.28
N LYS A 17 -3.67 50.97 20.75
CA LYS A 17 -4.10 52.12 21.56
C LYS A 17 -5.61 52.03 21.82
N TRP A 18 -5.99 52.01 23.09
CA TRP A 18 -7.37 51.88 23.54
C TRP A 18 -7.99 53.26 23.79
N ILE A 19 -9.24 53.46 23.35
CA ILE A 19 -10.02 54.66 23.66
C ILE A 19 -11.28 54.20 24.40
N ILE A 20 -11.34 54.43 25.71
CA ILE A 20 -12.54 54.18 26.52
C ILE A 20 -13.45 55.41 26.36
N ARG A 21 -14.62 55.22 25.74
CA ARG A 21 -15.55 56.32 25.44
C ARG A 21 -16.44 56.71 26.61
N ASP A 22 -16.74 55.77 27.51
CA ASP A 22 -17.52 55.99 28.72
C ASP A 22 -16.69 55.51 29.92
N THR A 23 -15.95 56.43 30.52
CA THR A 23 -15.05 56.11 31.63
C THR A 23 -15.80 55.92 32.95
N GLU A 24 -16.98 56.52 33.10
CA GLU A 24 -17.74 56.53 34.36
C GLU A 24 -18.43 55.19 34.64
N HIS A 25 -18.73 54.40 33.60
CA HIS A 25 -19.38 53.08 33.72
C HIS A 25 -18.46 51.90 33.36
N GLN A 26 -17.16 52.12 33.20
CA GLN A 26 -16.21 51.04 32.89
C GLN A 26 -15.98 50.16 34.13
N THR A 27 -16.51 48.93 34.10
CA THR A 27 -16.43 47.98 35.22
C THR A 27 -15.24 47.03 35.15
N GLN A 28 -14.69 46.77 33.97
CA GLN A 28 -13.54 45.88 33.77
C GLN A 28 -12.24 46.68 33.75
N ASP A 29 -11.27 46.30 34.59
CA ASP A 29 -9.94 46.89 34.55
C ASP A 29 -9.21 46.46 33.26
N VAL A 30 -8.98 47.41 32.37
CA VAL A 30 -8.31 47.19 31.08
C VAL A 30 -6.82 46.87 31.23
N ALA A 31 -6.19 47.22 32.35
CA ALA A 31 -4.79 46.86 32.63
C ALA A 31 -4.64 45.36 32.94
N THR A 32 -5.72 44.70 33.36
CA THR A 32 -5.74 43.26 33.68
C THR A 32 -6.09 42.37 32.48
N LEU A 33 -6.44 42.97 31.33
CA LEU A 33 -6.70 42.22 30.10
C LEU A 33 -5.40 41.59 29.58
N SER A 34 -5.42 40.28 29.34
CA SER A 34 -4.25 39.56 28.82
C SER A 34 -3.91 40.02 27.40
N ARG A 35 -2.65 40.41 27.21
CA ARG A 35 -2.05 40.78 25.91
C ARG A 35 -1.21 39.66 25.30
N ASP A 36 -1.15 38.52 25.98
CA ASP A 36 -0.36 37.38 25.55
C ASP A 36 -1.10 36.59 24.46
N THR A 37 -1.10 37.15 23.25
CA THR A 37 -1.73 36.52 22.08
C THR A 37 -1.07 35.19 21.72
N GLU A 38 0.21 35.00 22.07
CA GLU A 38 0.97 33.77 21.77
C GLU A 38 0.52 32.60 22.67
N ASN A 39 0.21 32.86 23.95
CA ASN A 39 -0.25 31.82 24.89
C ASN A 39 -1.77 31.81 25.14
N ALA A 40 -2.54 32.66 24.44
CA ALA A 40 -4.00 32.68 24.49
C ALA A 40 -4.66 31.31 24.25
N HIS A 41 -3.96 30.46 23.50
CA HIS A 41 -4.36 29.10 23.13
C HIS A 41 -3.60 28.00 23.89
N SER A 42 -2.95 28.27 25.03
CA SER A 42 -2.09 27.26 25.67
C SER A 42 -2.81 25.96 26.08
N VAL A 43 -4.14 25.99 26.24
CA VAL A 43 -4.97 24.79 26.41
C VAL A 43 -5.04 23.96 25.12
N LEU A 44 -5.06 24.59 23.94
CA LEU A 44 -4.93 23.90 22.65
C LEU A 44 -3.52 23.33 22.46
N ASN A 45 -2.44 24.06 22.80
CA ASN A 45 -1.07 23.53 22.66
C ASN A 45 -0.78 22.30 23.54
N LYS A 46 -1.52 22.13 24.66
CA LYS A 46 -1.47 20.90 25.48
C LYS A 46 -2.26 19.72 24.89
N ILE A 47 -3.19 19.98 23.97
CA ILE A 47 -4.12 18.98 23.40
C ILE A 47 -3.80 18.68 21.92
N PHE A 48 -3.24 19.65 21.18
CA PHE A 48 -2.94 19.61 19.75
C PHE A 48 -1.66 20.40 19.48
N ASP A 49 -0.58 19.70 19.15
CA ASP A 49 0.69 20.30 18.73
C ASP A 49 0.70 20.33 17.19
N LYS A 50 0.53 21.52 16.61
CA LYS A 50 0.38 21.68 15.15
C LYS A 50 1.56 21.10 14.36
N GLU A 51 2.80 21.23 14.83
CA GLU A 51 3.95 20.69 14.11
C GLU A 51 3.99 19.17 14.21
N LYS A 52 3.72 18.63 15.40
CA LYS A 52 3.59 17.19 15.62
C LYS A 52 2.46 16.59 14.77
N GLU A 53 1.31 17.25 14.72
CA GLU A 53 0.13 16.79 13.98
C GLU A 53 0.33 16.94 12.47
N GLN A 54 1.01 18.01 12.02
CA GLN A 54 1.44 18.12 10.62
C GLN A 54 2.47 17.05 10.24
N ASN A 55 3.42 16.74 11.14
CA ASN A 55 4.38 15.67 10.92
C ASN A 55 3.70 14.31 10.90
N GLN A 56 2.72 14.06 11.78
CA GLN A 56 1.90 12.85 11.75
C GLN A 56 1.09 12.74 10.45
N VAL A 57 0.49 13.83 9.96
CA VAL A 57 -0.25 13.81 8.69
C VAL A 57 0.69 13.54 7.51
N LYS A 58 1.88 14.16 7.47
CA LYS A 58 2.89 13.90 6.43
C LYS A 58 3.38 12.47 6.47
N GLU A 59 3.63 11.93 7.67
CA GLU A 59 4.02 10.54 7.87
C GLU A 59 2.92 9.61 7.36
N GLN A 60 1.66 9.84 7.72
CA GLN A 60 0.53 9.04 7.21
C GLN A 60 0.38 9.10 5.69
N GLN A 61 0.61 10.26 5.06
CA GLN A 61 0.61 10.39 3.60
C GLN A 61 1.73 9.58 2.97
N LEU A 62 2.96 9.70 3.49
CA LEU A 62 4.12 8.95 3.00
C LEU A 62 3.94 7.44 3.18
N LEU A 63 3.37 7.01 4.31
CA LEU A 63 3.00 5.60 4.55
C LEU A 63 1.95 5.10 3.55
N GLY A 64 0.98 5.94 3.21
CA GLY A 64 0.01 5.71 2.14
C GLY A 64 0.69 5.46 0.80
N GLU A 65 1.60 6.35 0.40
CA GLU A 65 2.35 6.28 -0.85
C GLU A 65 3.25 5.03 -0.93
N ILE A 66 3.91 4.67 0.16
CA ILE A 66 4.75 3.46 0.26
C ILE A 66 3.97 2.19 -0.10
N GLY A 67 2.78 2.01 0.48
CA GLY A 67 1.98 0.80 0.22
C GLY A 67 1.41 0.76 -1.20
N VAL A 68 1.02 1.91 -1.75
CA VAL A 68 0.59 2.02 -3.15
C VAL A 68 1.74 1.62 -4.07
N GLN A 69 2.94 2.16 -3.88
CA GLN A 69 4.09 1.83 -4.73
C GLN A 69 4.48 0.35 -4.66
N ALA A 70 4.49 -0.25 -3.47
CA ALA A 70 4.80 -1.68 -3.35
C ALA A 70 3.78 -2.53 -4.14
N THR A 71 2.50 -2.15 -4.08
CA THR A 71 1.41 -2.82 -4.81
C THR A 71 1.54 -2.62 -6.32
N ASP A 72 1.85 -1.40 -6.77
CA ASP A 72 2.02 -1.07 -8.20
C ASP A 72 3.21 -1.80 -8.81
N ILE A 73 4.31 -1.97 -8.07
CA ILE A 73 5.48 -2.74 -8.54
C ILE A 73 5.12 -4.22 -8.68
N ALA A 74 4.38 -4.79 -7.72
CA ALA A 74 3.92 -6.17 -7.80
C ALA A 74 2.94 -6.39 -8.97
N GLN A 75 2.01 -5.45 -9.19
CA GLN A 75 1.13 -5.48 -10.36
C GLN A 75 1.91 -5.34 -11.67
N THR A 76 2.90 -4.47 -11.72
CA THR A 76 3.81 -4.33 -12.86
C THR A 76 4.54 -5.64 -13.14
N GLU A 77 4.97 -6.36 -12.10
CA GLU A 77 5.59 -7.68 -12.26
C GLU A 77 4.62 -8.71 -12.86
N ALA A 78 3.36 -8.72 -12.44
CA ALA A 78 2.34 -9.57 -13.03
C ALA A 78 2.08 -9.20 -14.51
N THR A 79 2.01 -7.90 -14.84
CA THR A 79 1.86 -7.43 -16.22
C THR A 79 3.06 -7.81 -17.09
N ILE A 80 4.29 -7.73 -16.56
CA ILE A 80 5.50 -8.17 -17.27
C ILE A 80 5.39 -9.66 -17.62
N ARG A 81 4.96 -10.51 -16.67
CA ARG A 81 4.79 -11.95 -16.92
C ARG A 81 3.69 -12.26 -17.92
N ALA A 82 2.54 -11.58 -17.81
CA ALA A 82 1.47 -11.68 -18.80
C ALA A 82 1.95 -11.26 -20.19
N THR A 83 2.84 -10.26 -20.27
CA THR A 83 3.50 -9.82 -21.50
C THR A 83 4.50 -10.83 -22.02
N GLU A 84 5.32 -11.44 -21.15
CA GLU A 84 6.26 -12.51 -21.53
C GLU A 84 5.51 -13.73 -22.08
N LYS A 85 4.41 -14.14 -21.43
CA LYS A 85 3.52 -15.20 -21.90
C LYS A 85 2.88 -14.84 -23.24
N ALA A 86 2.34 -13.63 -23.38
CA ALA A 86 1.77 -13.17 -24.64
C ALA A 86 2.82 -13.17 -25.77
N LYS A 87 4.08 -12.77 -25.51
CA LYS A 87 5.16 -12.83 -26.50
C LYS A 87 5.45 -14.26 -26.97
N SER A 88 5.33 -15.24 -26.08
CA SER A 88 5.53 -16.65 -26.42
C SER A 88 4.37 -17.20 -27.24
N ASP A 89 3.13 -16.83 -26.89
CA ASP A 89 1.92 -17.46 -27.42
C ASP A 89 1.34 -16.73 -28.64
N PHE A 90 1.68 -15.45 -28.82
CA PHE A 90 1.09 -14.59 -29.84
C PHE A 90 1.64 -14.88 -31.24
N ASP A 91 0.74 -15.32 -32.11
CA ASP A 91 0.96 -15.39 -33.54
C ASP A 91 -0.29 -14.85 -34.25
N ILE A 92 -0.15 -13.75 -34.98
CA ILE A 92 -1.27 -13.12 -35.69
C ILE A 92 -1.92 -14.07 -36.71
N ARG A 93 -1.19 -15.06 -37.21
CA ARG A 93 -1.72 -16.06 -38.16
C ARG A 93 -2.78 -16.98 -37.53
N ASN A 94 -2.85 -17.03 -36.21
CA ASN A 94 -3.85 -17.79 -35.48
C ASN A 94 -5.19 -17.03 -35.31
N TYR A 95 -5.24 -15.75 -35.69
CA TYR A 95 -6.46 -14.94 -35.60
C TYR A 95 -7.32 -15.08 -36.86
N LYS A 96 -8.64 -15.16 -36.67
CA LYS A 96 -9.58 -15.21 -37.80
C LYS A 96 -9.74 -13.82 -38.40
N GLN A 97 -10.16 -13.77 -39.66
CA GLN A 97 -10.44 -12.50 -40.34
C GLN A 97 -11.45 -11.65 -39.56
N ASP A 98 -12.49 -12.27 -38.98
CA ASP A 98 -13.46 -11.57 -38.12
C ASP A 98 -12.81 -10.86 -36.92
N ASP A 99 -11.77 -11.45 -36.32
CA ASP A 99 -11.07 -10.86 -35.18
C ASP A 99 -10.19 -9.68 -35.60
N ILE A 100 -9.56 -9.80 -36.77
CA ILE A 100 -8.79 -8.73 -37.42
C ILE A 100 -9.72 -7.56 -37.79
N ASP A 101 -10.89 -7.85 -38.37
CA ASP A 101 -11.88 -6.84 -38.77
C ASP A 101 -12.49 -6.13 -37.55
N LYS A 102 -12.74 -6.85 -36.45
CA LYS A 102 -13.15 -6.25 -35.18
C LYS A 102 -12.08 -5.33 -34.61
N ALA A 103 -10.82 -5.78 -34.58
CA ALA A 103 -9.70 -4.96 -34.12
C ALA A 103 -9.54 -3.69 -34.97
N LYS A 104 -9.70 -3.82 -36.29
CA LYS A 104 -9.71 -2.68 -37.21
C LYS A 104 -10.85 -1.71 -36.92
N ALA A 105 -12.06 -2.21 -36.73
CA ALA A 105 -13.23 -1.39 -36.40
C ALA A 105 -13.06 -0.66 -35.07
N GLU A 106 -12.48 -1.31 -34.06
CA GLU A 106 -12.16 -0.72 -32.75
C GLU A 106 -11.17 0.43 -32.87
N LEU A 107 -10.07 0.23 -33.60
CA LEU A 107 -9.10 1.30 -33.85
C LEU A 107 -9.73 2.49 -34.58
N ILE A 108 -10.57 2.24 -35.59
CA ILE A 108 -11.29 3.31 -36.32
C ILE A 108 -12.26 4.04 -35.39
N ALA A 109 -13.00 3.32 -34.54
CA ALA A 109 -13.93 3.91 -33.58
C ALA A 109 -13.22 4.80 -32.55
N GLU A 110 -11.99 4.44 -32.17
CA GLU A 110 -11.11 5.24 -31.31
C GLU A 110 -10.39 6.38 -32.05
N GLY A 111 -10.59 6.53 -33.36
CA GLY A 111 -9.91 7.53 -34.19
C GLY A 111 -8.41 7.26 -34.37
N LYS A 112 -7.96 6.01 -34.16
CA LYS A 112 -6.57 5.57 -34.32
C LYS A 112 -6.31 5.04 -35.73
N SER A 113 -5.03 4.98 -36.10
CA SER A 113 -4.60 4.27 -37.30
C SER A 113 -4.95 2.78 -37.18
N ALA A 114 -5.42 2.19 -38.28
CA ALA A 114 -5.86 0.80 -38.34
C ALA A 114 -5.08 0.01 -39.40
N GLY A 115 -3.78 0.28 -39.50
CA GLY A 115 -2.86 -0.50 -40.33
C GLY A 115 -2.49 -1.83 -39.66
N ASP A 116 -1.85 -2.72 -40.40
CA ASP A 116 -1.50 -4.07 -39.93
C ASP A 116 -0.70 -4.04 -38.61
N ARG A 117 0.22 -3.08 -38.46
CA ARG A 117 1.00 -2.90 -37.23
C ARG A 117 0.13 -2.53 -36.03
N ASP A 118 -0.86 -1.67 -36.23
CA ASP A 118 -1.76 -1.19 -35.17
C ASP A 118 -2.71 -2.30 -34.74
N ILE A 119 -3.24 -3.06 -35.71
CA ILE A 119 -4.08 -4.23 -35.47
C ILE A 119 -3.30 -5.29 -34.71
N THR A 120 -2.06 -5.58 -35.14
CA THR A 120 -1.17 -6.52 -34.45
C THR A 120 -0.91 -6.09 -33.01
N ALA A 121 -0.63 -4.80 -32.79
CA ALA A 121 -0.39 -4.26 -31.45
C ALA A 121 -1.64 -4.34 -30.56
N LEU A 122 -2.82 -4.04 -31.10
CA LEU A 122 -4.08 -4.15 -30.37
C LEU A 122 -4.37 -5.61 -29.96
N LEU A 123 -4.25 -6.55 -30.90
CA LEU A 123 -4.48 -7.97 -30.63
C LEU A 123 -3.47 -8.52 -29.62
N PHE A 124 -2.20 -8.11 -29.73
CA PHE A 124 -1.17 -8.45 -28.77
C PHE A 124 -1.52 -7.94 -27.36
N ASN A 125 -1.92 -6.66 -27.24
CA ASN A 125 -2.33 -6.09 -25.96
C ASN A 125 -3.53 -6.81 -25.35
N LYS A 126 -4.52 -7.21 -26.17
CA LYS A 126 -5.65 -8.04 -25.71
C LYS A 126 -5.19 -9.40 -25.18
N GLU A 127 -4.17 -10.02 -25.77
CA GLU A 127 -3.60 -11.26 -25.25
C GLU A 127 -2.86 -11.02 -23.92
N VAL A 128 -2.16 -9.89 -23.76
CA VAL A 128 -1.58 -9.49 -22.47
C VAL A 128 -2.67 -9.34 -21.40
N GLU A 129 -3.74 -8.60 -21.70
CA GLU A 129 -4.86 -8.39 -20.78
C GLU A 129 -5.55 -9.70 -20.39
N LYS A 130 -5.76 -10.59 -21.36
CA LYS A 130 -6.30 -11.93 -21.14
C LYS A 130 -5.38 -12.75 -20.23
N ASN A 131 -4.08 -12.84 -20.54
CA ASN A 131 -3.12 -13.55 -19.70
C ASN A 131 -3.07 -12.96 -18.27
N LEU A 132 -3.15 -11.63 -18.14
CA LEU A 132 -3.19 -10.96 -16.83
C LEU A 132 -4.48 -11.27 -16.06
N ALA A 133 -5.63 -11.31 -16.73
CA ALA A 133 -6.89 -11.70 -16.12
C ALA A 133 -6.86 -13.17 -15.67
N GLU A 134 -6.37 -14.08 -16.52
CA GLU A 134 -6.23 -15.52 -16.22
C GLU A 134 -5.27 -15.77 -15.06
N SER A 135 -4.19 -14.99 -14.94
CA SER A 135 -3.25 -15.05 -13.82
C SER A 135 -3.90 -14.75 -12.47
N GLY A 136 -5.04 -14.03 -12.46
CA GLY A 136 -5.73 -13.60 -11.24
C GLY A 136 -5.18 -12.31 -10.61
N PHE A 137 -4.16 -11.70 -11.22
CA PHE A 137 -3.59 -10.41 -10.82
C PHE A 137 -4.18 -9.20 -11.57
N GLY A 138 -5.00 -9.43 -12.60
CA GLY A 138 -5.71 -8.37 -13.31
C GLY A 138 -6.69 -7.59 -12.43
N THR A 139 -7.25 -6.52 -12.99
CA THR A 139 -8.26 -5.70 -12.32
C THR A 139 -9.46 -6.56 -11.90
N GLY A 140 -9.84 -6.49 -10.62
CA GLY A 140 -10.91 -7.33 -10.06
C GLY A 140 -10.53 -8.81 -9.88
N GLY A 141 -9.28 -9.20 -10.17
CA GLY A 141 -8.78 -10.54 -10.02
C GLY A 141 -8.73 -11.01 -8.55
N LYS A 142 -8.74 -12.33 -8.37
CA LYS A 142 -8.79 -13.00 -7.06
C LYS A 142 -7.61 -12.65 -6.14
N TYR A 143 -6.45 -12.28 -6.69
CA TYR A 143 -5.25 -11.94 -5.91
C TYR A 143 -5.13 -10.45 -5.60
N THR A 144 -5.75 -9.58 -6.39
CA THR A 144 -5.67 -8.12 -6.22
C THR A 144 -6.21 -7.68 -4.87
N ARG A 145 -7.32 -8.27 -4.41
CA ARG A 145 -7.86 -7.98 -3.07
C ARG A 145 -6.94 -8.43 -1.95
N ALA A 146 -6.30 -9.59 -2.11
CA ALA A 146 -5.37 -10.12 -1.12
C ALA A 146 -4.13 -9.22 -0.97
N MET A 147 -3.58 -8.74 -2.09
CA MET A 147 -2.45 -7.78 -2.09
C MET A 147 -2.83 -6.47 -1.40
N GLN A 148 -4.00 -5.90 -1.72
CA GLN A 148 -4.50 -4.69 -1.07
C GLN A 148 -4.69 -4.89 0.45
N ALA A 149 -5.25 -6.02 0.86
CA ALA A 149 -5.46 -6.34 2.27
C ALA A 149 -4.13 -6.51 3.03
N ALA A 150 -3.14 -7.17 2.41
CA ALA A 150 -1.80 -7.29 2.98
C ALA A 150 -1.13 -5.92 3.15
N THR A 151 -1.17 -5.09 2.11
CA THR A 151 -0.64 -3.73 2.13
C THR A 151 -1.28 -2.91 3.24
N ALA A 152 -2.62 -2.90 3.34
CA ALA A 152 -3.32 -2.19 4.39
C ALA A 152 -2.96 -2.72 5.80
N ALA A 153 -2.82 -4.04 5.95
CA ALA A 153 -2.42 -4.64 7.22
C ALA A 153 -1.01 -4.21 7.64
N VAL A 154 -0.05 -4.21 6.70
CA VAL A 154 1.31 -3.74 6.95
C VAL A 154 1.35 -2.23 7.25
N GLN A 155 0.65 -1.41 6.46
CA GLN A 155 0.56 0.04 6.69
C GLN A 155 -0.02 0.36 8.06
N ARG A 156 -1.03 -0.39 8.50
CA ARG A 156 -1.63 -0.16 9.81
C ARG A 156 -0.69 -0.53 10.96
N VAL A 157 0.20 -1.49 10.74
CA VAL A 157 1.29 -1.82 11.67
C VAL A 157 2.38 -0.73 11.67
N MET A 158 2.65 -0.07 10.54
CA MET A 158 3.55 1.10 10.47
C MET A 158 3.00 2.31 11.21
N GLY A 159 1.71 2.63 11.03
CA GLY A 159 1.08 3.83 11.59
C GLY A 159 0.69 3.76 13.07
N GLY A 160 0.89 2.62 13.74
CA GLY A 160 0.58 2.45 15.17
C GLY A 160 1.73 1.73 15.88
N ASP A 161 2.58 2.50 16.59
CA ASP A 161 3.78 2.04 17.32
C ASP A 161 4.28 0.66 16.89
N LEU A 162 4.84 0.62 15.68
CA LEU A 162 5.36 -0.57 15.01
C LEU A 162 6.21 -1.44 15.94
N LYS A 163 7.00 -0.83 16.83
CA LYS A 163 7.84 -1.52 17.81
C LYS A 163 7.01 -2.19 18.90
N ALA A 164 6.01 -1.51 19.46
CA ALA A 164 5.10 -2.12 20.44
C ALA A 164 4.22 -3.21 19.81
N ALA A 165 3.76 -3.04 18.57
CA ALA A 165 3.00 -4.04 17.84
C ALA A 165 3.85 -5.28 17.53
N LEU A 166 5.10 -5.09 17.06
CA LEU A 166 6.06 -6.16 16.83
C LEU A 166 6.45 -6.90 18.12
N ALA A 167 6.66 -6.18 19.22
CA ALA A 167 7.08 -6.74 20.50
C ALA A 167 5.96 -7.53 21.22
N ASN A 168 4.70 -7.11 21.09
CA ASN A 168 3.55 -7.75 21.73
C ASN A 168 2.82 -8.78 20.85
N GLY A 169 3.33 -9.02 19.63
CA GLY A 169 2.76 -9.94 18.66
C GLY A 169 1.76 -9.26 17.72
N ALA A 170 2.24 -8.82 16.56
CA ALA A 170 1.42 -8.14 15.53
C ALA A 170 0.40 -9.06 14.84
N ALA A 171 0.49 -10.38 15.06
CA ALA A 171 -0.31 -11.37 14.34
C ALA A 171 -1.84 -11.20 14.50
N PRO A 172 -2.41 -11.01 15.71
CA PRO A 172 -3.85 -10.77 15.87
C PRO A 172 -4.31 -9.46 15.23
N PHE A 173 -3.44 -8.45 15.21
CA PHE A 173 -3.73 -7.16 14.59
C PHE A 173 -3.76 -7.26 13.06
N ILE A 174 -2.74 -7.88 12.46
CA ILE A 174 -2.68 -8.19 11.03
C ILE A 174 -3.90 -9.02 10.61
N ALA A 175 -4.27 -10.04 11.40
CA ALA A 175 -5.44 -10.86 11.15
C ALA A 175 -6.74 -10.05 11.15
N ASN A 176 -6.93 -9.20 12.15
CA ASN A 176 -8.10 -8.34 12.22
C ASN A 176 -8.16 -7.35 11.06
N GLU A 177 -7.03 -6.78 10.66
CA GLU A 177 -7.01 -5.83 9.55
C GLU A 177 -7.29 -6.50 8.21
N ILE A 178 -6.68 -7.66 7.95
CA ILE A 178 -6.99 -8.48 6.76
C ILE A 178 -8.47 -8.87 6.75
N LYS A 179 -9.03 -9.26 7.91
CA LYS A 179 -10.46 -9.60 8.03
C LYS A 179 -11.37 -8.43 7.70
N LYS A 180 -11.04 -7.20 8.11
CA LYS A 180 -11.83 -6.01 7.74
C LYS A 180 -11.78 -5.73 6.24
N GLN A 181 -10.62 -5.94 5.62
CA GLN A 181 -10.43 -5.70 4.20
C GLN A 181 -11.07 -6.79 3.33
N ILE A 182 -11.23 -8.00 3.85
CA ILE A 182 -11.80 -9.14 3.13
C ILE A 182 -12.90 -9.71 4.02
N PRO A 183 -14.14 -9.19 3.95
CA PRO A 183 -15.25 -9.59 4.82
C PRO A 183 -15.70 -11.04 4.54
N ASP A 184 -16.48 -11.62 5.47
CA ASP A 184 -16.81 -13.05 5.45
C ASP A 184 -17.68 -13.46 4.25
N GLU A 185 -18.40 -12.52 3.63
CA GLU A 185 -19.28 -12.76 2.48
C GLU A 185 -18.55 -12.78 1.13
N GLU A 186 -17.24 -12.50 1.10
CA GLU A 186 -16.49 -12.38 -0.15
C GLU A 186 -16.21 -13.76 -0.79
N ILE A 187 -16.35 -13.83 -2.12
CA ILE A 187 -15.95 -15.02 -2.90
C ILE A 187 -14.46 -15.28 -2.68
N ASP A 188 -14.08 -16.54 -2.49
CA ASP A 188 -12.70 -16.99 -2.22
C ASP A 188 -12.06 -16.37 -0.96
N VAL A 189 -12.87 -15.95 0.02
CA VAL A 189 -12.41 -15.30 1.26
C VAL A 189 -11.24 -16.03 1.94
N LYS A 190 -11.28 -17.37 2.01
CA LYS A 190 -10.19 -18.16 2.63
C LYS A 190 -8.89 -17.97 1.87
N LEU A 191 -8.89 -18.17 0.55
CA LEU A 191 -7.70 -18.02 -0.28
C LEU A 191 -7.15 -16.59 -0.21
N LYS A 192 -8.04 -15.59 -0.33
CA LYS A 192 -7.66 -14.17 -0.27
C LYS A 192 -7.01 -13.81 1.06
N ARG A 193 -7.59 -14.23 2.18
CA ARG A 193 -7.02 -14.00 3.52
C ARG A 193 -5.70 -14.74 3.70
N THR A 194 -5.61 -15.99 3.23
CA THR A 194 -4.37 -16.78 3.30
C THR A 194 -3.22 -16.10 2.56
N ILE A 195 -3.46 -15.63 1.32
CA ILE A 195 -2.46 -14.89 0.55
C ILE A 195 -2.10 -13.57 1.25
N ALA A 196 -3.10 -12.83 1.73
CA ALA A 196 -2.85 -11.57 2.42
C ALA A 196 -1.98 -11.77 3.67
N HIS A 197 -2.25 -12.85 4.43
CA HIS A 197 -1.47 -13.25 5.59
C HIS A 197 -0.05 -13.65 5.21
N GLY A 198 0.11 -14.47 4.16
CA GLY A 198 1.42 -14.87 3.66
C GLY A 198 2.28 -13.67 3.31
N ILE A 199 1.73 -12.70 2.55
CA ILE A 199 2.43 -11.48 2.15
C ILE A 199 2.80 -10.62 3.37
N ALA A 200 1.84 -10.37 4.28
CA ALA A 200 2.09 -9.55 5.46
C ALA A 200 3.13 -10.18 6.40
N ASN A 201 3.06 -11.51 6.61
CA ASN A 201 4.02 -12.23 7.43
C ASN A 201 5.41 -12.28 6.78
N ALA A 202 5.49 -12.48 5.47
CA ALA A 202 6.75 -12.41 4.74
C ALA A 202 7.38 -11.01 4.83
N ALA A 203 6.61 -9.95 4.61
CA ALA A 203 7.08 -8.58 4.75
C ALA A 203 7.62 -8.30 6.16
N LEU A 204 6.90 -8.77 7.19
CA LEU A 204 7.31 -8.61 8.59
C LEU A 204 8.58 -9.40 8.92
N ALA A 205 8.70 -10.63 8.41
CA ALA A 205 9.89 -11.45 8.58
C ALA A 205 11.11 -10.80 7.93
N LEU A 206 10.96 -10.26 6.71
CA LEU A 206 12.01 -9.52 6.01
C LEU A 206 12.44 -8.25 6.76
N ALA A 207 11.47 -7.50 7.29
CA ALA A 207 11.76 -6.31 8.10
C ALA A 207 12.44 -6.67 9.44
N LYS A 208 12.12 -7.83 10.03
CA LYS A 208 12.66 -8.28 11.32
C LYS A 208 14.04 -8.96 11.23
N GLY A 209 14.37 -9.60 10.11
CA GLY A 209 15.43 -10.62 10.01
C GLY A 209 16.81 -10.25 10.56
N GLU A 210 17.55 -11.22 11.09
CA GLU A 210 18.85 -11.00 11.76
C GLU A 210 20.00 -10.60 10.82
N ASN A 211 19.78 -10.68 9.51
CA ASN A 211 20.76 -10.27 8.50
C ASN A 211 20.58 -8.78 8.17
N VAL A 212 21.44 -7.95 8.76
CA VAL A 212 21.46 -6.49 8.59
C VAL A 212 21.52 -6.08 7.11
N VAL A 213 22.21 -6.85 6.26
CA VAL A 213 22.26 -6.58 4.81
C VAL A 213 20.90 -6.82 4.17
N ALA A 214 20.26 -7.96 4.47
CA ALA A 214 18.93 -8.28 3.94
C ALA A 214 17.83 -7.34 4.47
N GLN A 215 17.95 -6.86 5.71
CA GLN A 215 17.06 -5.81 6.27
C GLN A 215 17.23 -4.48 5.54
N ALA A 216 18.47 -4.07 5.29
CA ALA A 216 18.77 -2.80 4.63
C ALA A 216 18.39 -2.81 3.15
N THR A 217 18.48 -3.97 2.48
CA THR A 217 18.12 -4.10 1.07
C THR A 217 16.71 -4.63 0.84
N GLY A 218 16.00 -5.05 1.89
CA GLY A 218 14.73 -5.79 1.80
C GLY A 218 14.81 -7.05 0.93
N ALA A 219 15.99 -7.70 0.87
CA ALA A 219 16.20 -8.83 -0.02
C ALA A 219 15.38 -10.05 0.42
N MET A 220 14.67 -10.67 -0.51
CA MET A 220 13.85 -11.84 -0.24
C MET A 220 14.69 -13.00 0.33
N THR A 221 14.32 -13.55 1.48
CA THR A 221 15.03 -14.68 2.08
C THR A 221 14.35 -16.01 1.74
N GLY A 222 15.10 -17.12 1.81
CA GLY A 222 14.52 -18.46 1.66
C GLY A 222 13.42 -18.76 2.69
N GLU A 223 13.53 -18.20 3.90
CA GLU A 223 12.49 -18.27 4.93
C GLU A 223 11.21 -17.55 4.49
N ALA A 224 11.32 -16.31 4.00
CA ALA A 224 10.16 -15.57 3.50
C ALA A 224 9.50 -16.26 2.29
N ILE A 225 10.29 -16.91 1.44
CA ILE A 225 9.77 -17.71 0.32
C ILE A 225 9.03 -18.93 0.86
N GLY A 226 9.60 -19.58 1.88
CA GLY A 226 8.97 -20.68 2.62
C GLY A 226 7.62 -20.26 3.23
N ILE A 227 7.54 -19.09 3.86
CA ILE A 227 6.29 -18.54 4.40
C ILE A 227 5.23 -18.44 3.30
N LEU A 228 5.56 -17.87 2.13
CA LEU A 228 4.61 -17.72 1.03
C LEU A 228 4.19 -19.07 0.43
N ALA A 229 5.15 -19.96 0.19
CA ALA A 229 4.90 -21.28 -0.38
C ALA A 229 4.04 -22.16 0.55
N GLU A 230 4.37 -22.19 1.83
CA GLU A 230 3.69 -23.01 2.82
C GLU A 230 2.30 -22.45 3.15
N SER A 231 2.18 -21.12 3.32
CA SER A 231 0.89 -20.50 3.67
C SER A 231 -0.14 -20.69 2.58
N VAL A 232 0.23 -20.47 1.30
CA VAL A 232 -0.74 -20.46 0.19
C VAL A 232 -0.92 -21.84 -0.42
N TYR A 233 0.16 -22.61 -0.58
CA TYR A 233 0.15 -23.87 -1.33
C TYR A 233 0.38 -25.11 -0.47
N HIS A 234 0.72 -24.95 0.81
CA HIS A 234 1.09 -26.06 1.70
C HIS A 234 2.25 -26.91 1.14
N LYS A 235 3.19 -26.24 0.46
CA LYS A 235 4.33 -26.84 -0.25
C LYS A 235 5.63 -26.18 0.17
N LYS A 236 6.74 -26.92 0.05
CA LYS A 236 8.07 -26.32 0.08
C LYS A 236 8.34 -25.57 -1.23
N ALA A 237 9.25 -24.61 -1.18
CA ALA A 237 9.60 -23.79 -2.35
C ALA A 237 9.96 -24.61 -3.61
N HIS A 238 10.69 -25.72 -3.44
CA HIS A 238 11.10 -26.59 -4.56
C HIS A 238 9.99 -27.52 -5.07
N GLU A 239 8.85 -27.61 -4.38
CA GLU A 239 7.69 -28.41 -4.79
C GLU A 239 6.66 -27.59 -5.55
N LEU A 240 6.88 -26.27 -5.67
CA LEU A 240 6.02 -25.37 -6.42
C LEU A 240 6.10 -25.68 -7.92
N THR A 241 4.93 -25.77 -8.55
CA THR A 241 4.81 -25.73 -10.02
C THR A 241 5.28 -24.38 -10.55
N GLU A 242 5.60 -24.29 -11.85
CA GLU A 242 6.02 -23.03 -12.46
C GLU A 242 4.99 -21.91 -12.26
N GLN A 243 3.69 -22.20 -12.42
CA GLN A 243 2.64 -21.22 -12.17
C GLN A 243 2.60 -20.76 -10.70
N GLU A 244 2.84 -21.67 -9.75
CA GLU A 244 2.87 -21.31 -8.33
C GLU A 244 4.12 -20.47 -7.99
N LYS A 245 5.28 -20.77 -8.60
CA LYS A 245 6.50 -19.94 -8.47
C LYS A 245 6.27 -18.53 -9.03
N GLU A 246 5.58 -18.41 -10.16
CA GLU A 246 5.22 -17.11 -10.73
C GLU A 246 4.36 -16.29 -9.76
N ASN A 247 3.32 -16.92 -9.18
CA ASN A 247 2.45 -16.25 -8.20
C ASN A 247 3.23 -15.84 -6.95
N VAL A 248 4.05 -16.74 -6.40
CA VAL A 248 4.93 -16.45 -5.26
C VAL A 248 5.90 -15.32 -5.59
N SER A 249 6.36 -15.19 -6.84
CA SER A 249 7.25 -14.10 -7.24
C SER A 249 6.60 -12.74 -7.24
N VAL A 250 5.33 -12.65 -7.63
CA VAL A 250 4.59 -11.39 -7.52
C VAL A 250 4.38 -11.02 -6.05
N TRP A 251 4.00 -12.00 -5.22
CA TRP A 251 3.80 -11.78 -3.78
C TRP A 251 5.10 -11.47 -3.02
N ALA A 252 6.21 -12.09 -3.42
CA ALA A 252 7.54 -11.81 -2.87
C ALA A 252 8.02 -10.41 -3.23
N THR A 253 7.73 -9.95 -4.46
CA THR A 253 7.99 -8.57 -4.89
C THR A 253 7.23 -7.59 -4.00
N LEU A 254 5.95 -7.85 -3.75
CA LEU A 254 5.15 -7.04 -2.83
C LEU A 254 5.69 -7.06 -1.40
N ALA A 255 5.94 -8.25 -0.85
CA ALA A 255 6.42 -8.42 0.51
C ALA A 255 7.78 -7.72 0.73
N SER A 256 8.68 -7.82 -0.25
CA SER A 256 9.98 -7.14 -0.22
C SER A 256 9.82 -5.63 -0.30
N GLY A 257 8.96 -5.12 -1.20
CA GLY A 257 8.67 -3.68 -1.27
C GLY A 257 8.08 -3.13 0.02
N LEU A 258 7.12 -3.84 0.62
CA LEU A 258 6.54 -3.48 1.91
C LEU A 258 7.59 -3.51 3.04
N ALA A 259 8.47 -4.52 3.05
CA ALA A 259 9.58 -4.60 4.01
C ALA A 259 10.60 -3.46 3.84
N GLY A 260 10.95 -3.11 2.60
CA GLY A 260 11.83 -1.98 2.30
C GLY A 260 11.21 -0.64 2.72
N GLY A 261 9.90 -0.47 2.54
CA GLY A 261 9.17 0.68 3.05
C GLY A 261 9.13 0.74 4.58
N LEU A 262 8.97 -0.41 5.24
CA LEU A 262 9.02 -0.56 6.70
C LEU A 262 10.39 -0.19 7.29
N THR A 263 11.49 -0.59 6.64
CA THR A 263 12.84 -0.37 7.16
C THR A 263 13.45 0.97 6.74
N GLY A 264 13.19 1.40 5.50
CA GLY A 264 13.74 2.63 4.94
C GLY A 264 12.87 3.87 5.11
N GLY A 265 11.54 3.71 5.26
CA GLY A 265 10.61 4.82 5.47
C GLY A 265 10.39 5.70 4.24
N ASP A 266 10.89 5.31 3.06
CA ASP A 266 10.75 6.05 1.81
C ASP A 266 10.43 5.14 0.62
N THR A 267 10.00 5.79 -0.46
CA THR A 267 9.61 5.17 -1.74
C THR A 267 10.79 4.54 -2.50
N GLN A 268 12.00 5.06 -2.30
CA GLN A 268 13.20 4.53 -2.93
C GLN A 268 13.56 3.15 -2.35
N SER A 269 13.40 2.99 -1.05
CA SER A 269 13.64 1.76 -0.30
C SER A 269 12.64 0.69 -0.69
N VAL A 270 11.38 1.07 -0.91
CA VAL A 270 10.34 0.19 -1.50
C VAL A 270 10.79 -0.33 -2.87
N ALA A 271 11.17 0.57 -3.77
CA ALA A 271 11.55 0.21 -5.14
C ALA A 271 12.77 -0.71 -5.17
N ASN A 272 13.80 -0.38 -4.40
CA ASN A 272 15.02 -1.18 -4.30
C ASN A 272 14.73 -2.59 -3.77
N ALA A 273 13.97 -2.69 -2.67
CA ALA A 273 13.64 -3.97 -2.07
C ALA A 273 12.76 -4.84 -2.97
N ALA A 274 11.73 -4.25 -3.60
CA ALA A 274 10.88 -4.94 -4.55
C ALA A 274 11.69 -5.47 -5.75
N GLN A 275 12.63 -4.67 -6.28
CA GLN A 275 13.50 -5.08 -7.38
C GLN A 275 14.38 -6.27 -7.00
N VAL A 276 14.96 -6.28 -5.80
CA VAL A 276 15.78 -7.40 -5.32
C VAL A 276 14.90 -8.63 -5.07
N GLY A 277 13.72 -8.45 -4.49
CA GLY A 277 12.77 -9.53 -4.22
C GLY A 277 12.32 -10.29 -5.47
N LYS A 278 12.15 -9.58 -6.59
CA LYS A 278 11.89 -10.17 -7.91
C LYS A 278 13.02 -11.10 -8.39
N GLN A 279 14.29 -10.77 -8.15
CA GLN A 279 15.43 -11.49 -8.75
C GLN A 279 15.72 -12.84 -8.07
N LEU A 280 15.44 -12.98 -6.77
CA LEU A 280 15.86 -14.15 -5.99
C LEU A 280 15.08 -15.44 -6.31
N LEU A 281 13.84 -15.34 -6.80
CA LEU A 281 13.07 -16.51 -7.24
C LEU A 281 13.49 -17.06 -8.61
N ARG A 282 14.22 -16.27 -9.42
CA ARG A 282 14.85 -16.77 -10.65
C ARG A 282 16.18 -17.49 -10.39
N ILE A 283 16.75 -17.40 -9.18
CA ILE A 283 18.10 -17.88 -8.84
C ILE A 283 18.08 -19.00 -7.79
N THR A 284 17.03 -19.12 -6.97
CA THR A 284 17.04 -19.96 -5.74
C THR A 284 16.14 -21.21 -5.83
N ILE A 285 15.41 -21.42 -6.94
CA ILE A 285 14.54 -22.60 -7.14
C ILE A 285 14.75 -23.20 -8.53
#